data_AF-A0A536E7R4-F1
#
_entry.id   AF-A0A536E7R4-F1
#
_cell.length_a   1.000
_cell.length_b   1.000
_cell.length_c   1.000
_cell.angle_alpha   90.00
_cell.angle_beta   90.00
_cell.angle_gamma   90.00
#
_symmetry.space_group_name_H-M   'P 1'
#
loop_
_entity.id
_entity.type
_entity.pdbx_description
1 polymer ?
#
loop_
_entity_poly.entity_id
_entity_poly.type
_entity_poly.pdbx_seq_one_letter_code
_entity_poly.pdbx_strand_id
1 'polypeptide(L)'
;MSWGDVLLIAGGLGAGFLSGTIGIGGGLLFVPTMTVGFRLSQAVAQGTSLVAIVPTAIVGGFTHLREGNVLIRPALWMGGGGVVGAVIGALVAVEVPGPILARVWGAFLVVSAYRLGIQAIRPSSPTR
;
A
#
# COMPACT_ATOMS: atom_id res chain seq x y z
N MET A 1 18.66 19.19 11.00
CA MET A 1 17.31 18.66 10.74
C MET A 1 16.36 19.83 10.75
N SER A 2 15.77 20.13 9.61
CA SER A 2 14.72 21.13 9.45
C SER A 2 13.46 20.68 10.20
N TRP A 3 12.61 21.62 10.64
CA TRP A 3 11.29 21.30 11.23
C TRP A 3 10.41 20.46 10.29
N GLY A 4 10.62 20.59 8.97
CA GLY A 4 9.98 19.76 7.97
C GLY A 4 10.41 18.30 8.01
N ASP A 5 11.69 18.01 8.31
CA ASP A 5 12.22 16.65 8.35
C ASP A 5 11.60 15.85 9.51
N VAL A 6 11.38 16.52 10.65
CA VAL A 6 10.76 15.91 11.84
C VAL A 6 9.29 15.54 11.57
N LEU A 7 8.55 16.42 10.89
CA LEU A 7 7.16 16.16 10.51
C LEU A 7 7.06 15.01 9.49
N LEU A 8 8.01 14.90 8.56
CA LEU A 8 8.07 13.80 7.60
C LEU A 8 8.32 12.45 8.29
N ILE A 9 9.25 12.42 9.24
CA ILE A 9 9.56 11.20 10.01
C ILE A 9 8.36 10.80 10.86
N ALA A 10 7.76 11.74 11.60
CA ALA A 10 6.61 11.46 12.45
C ALA A 10 5.39 11.00 11.64
N GLY A 11 5.10 11.65 10.51
CA GLY A 11 4.02 11.26 9.60
C GLY A 11 4.26 9.89 8.97
N GLY A 12 5.50 9.59 8.56
CA GLY A 12 5.90 8.29 8.05
C GLY A 12 5.72 7.16 9.06
N LEU A 13 6.13 7.39 10.32
CA LEU A 13 5.96 6.43 11.42
C LEU A 13 4.48 6.19 11.73
N GLY A 14 3.67 7.26 11.83
CA GLY A 14 2.23 7.14 12.09
C GLY A 14 1.48 6.41 10.98
N ALA A 15 1.77 6.75 9.72
CA ALA A 15 1.19 6.08 8.56
C ALA A 15 1.64 4.61 8.46
N GLY A 16 2.91 4.31 8.77
CA GLY A 16 3.44 2.95 8.82
C GLY A 16 2.76 2.10 9.90
N PHE A 17 2.56 2.66 11.10
CA PHE A 17 1.87 1.99 12.20
C PHE A 17 0.41 1.66 11.83
N LEU A 18 -0.35 2.66 11.36
CA LEU A 18 -1.75 2.46 10.93
C LEU A 18 -1.86 1.50 9.75
N SER A 19 -0.94 1.61 8.79
CA SER A 19 -0.87 0.68 7.66
C SER A 19 -0.63 -0.77 8.10
N GLY A 20 0.32 -0.97 9.01
CA GLY A 20 0.71 -2.29 9.50
C GLY A 20 -0.41 -2.96 10.29
N THR A 21 -1.16 -2.21 11.08
CA THR A 21 -2.28 -2.75 11.88
C THR A 21 -3.51 -3.07 11.02
N ILE A 22 -3.80 -2.26 9.99
CA ILE A 22 -4.95 -2.50 9.11
C ILE A 22 -4.61 -3.53 8.01
N GLY A 23 -3.32 -3.81 7.77
CA GLY A 23 -2.88 -4.83 6.82
C GLY A 23 -3.09 -4.46 5.34
N ILE A 24 -3.48 -3.21 5.04
CA ILE A 24 -3.75 -2.73 3.67
C ILE A 24 -2.44 -2.47 2.89
N GLY A 25 -1.29 -2.51 3.56
CA GLY A 25 0.00 -2.29 2.90
C GLY A 25 0.20 -0.85 2.44
N GLY A 26 -0.24 0.15 3.22
CA GLY A 26 0.32 1.51 3.25
C GLY A 26 0.01 2.44 2.09
N GLY A 27 -0.08 1.94 0.85
CA GLY A 27 -0.25 2.76 -0.35
C GLY A 27 -1.50 3.63 -0.31
N LEU A 28 -2.58 3.13 0.32
CA LEU A 28 -3.83 3.88 0.49
C LEU A 28 -3.66 5.15 1.34
N LEU A 29 -2.71 5.16 2.29
CA LEU A 29 -2.40 6.29 3.16
C LEU A 29 -1.23 7.13 2.62
N PHE A 30 -0.15 6.47 2.18
CA PHE A 30 1.07 7.15 1.75
C PHE A 30 0.88 7.97 0.48
N VAL A 31 0.20 7.43 -0.54
CA VAL A 31 0.00 8.13 -1.82
C VAL A 31 -0.76 9.45 -1.66
N PRO A 32 -1.98 9.49 -1.06
CA PRO A 32 -2.69 10.77 -0.89
C PRO A 32 -1.95 11.75 0.02
N THR A 33 -1.24 11.27 1.06
CA THR A 33 -0.43 12.13 1.91
C THR A 33 0.67 12.82 1.11
N MET A 34 1.36 12.09 0.23
CA MET A 34 2.42 12.62 -0.64
C MET A 34 1.88 13.52 -1.75
N THR A 35 0.75 13.17 -2.37
CA THR A 35 0.21 13.91 -3.52
C THR A 35 -0.58 15.16 -3.10
N VAL A 36 -1.41 15.06 -2.06
CA VAL A 36 -2.25 16.17 -1.57
C VAL A 36 -1.47 17.02 -0.57
N GLY A 37 -0.77 16.39 0.37
CA GLY A 37 -0.03 17.09 1.41
C GLY A 37 1.24 17.76 0.89
N PHE A 38 2.01 17.06 0.07
CA PHE A 38 3.34 17.52 -0.38
C PHE A 38 3.41 17.88 -1.88
N ARG A 39 2.29 17.77 -2.61
CA ARG A 39 2.19 18.12 -4.06
C ARG A 39 3.22 17.40 -4.94
N LEU A 40 3.64 16.19 -4.54
CA LEU A 40 4.54 15.36 -5.34
C LEU A 40 3.82 14.83 -6.58
N SER A 41 4.57 14.58 -7.65
CA SER A 41 4.00 13.96 -8.85
C SER A 41 3.46 12.57 -8.56
N GLN A 42 2.39 12.19 -9.24
CA GLN A 42 1.68 10.93 -8.96
C GLN A 42 2.59 9.70 -9.06
N ALA A 43 3.47 9.68 -10.08
CA ALA A 43 4.41 8.58 -10.29
C ALA A 43 5.45 8.48 -9.14
N VAL A 44 5.97 9.62 -8.67
CA VAL A 44 6.94 9.66 -7.56
C VAL A 44 6.29 9.25 -6.24
N ALA A 45 5.07 9.72 -5.98
CA ALA A 45 4.33 9.35 -4.77
C ALA A 45 4.01 7.86 -4.72
N GLN A 46 3.55 7.28 -5.83
CA GLN A 46 3.26 5.85 -5.93
C GLN A 46 4.52 5.00 -5.79
N GLY A 47 5.60 5.36 -6.50
CA GLY A 47 6.88 4.65 -6.40
C GLY A 47 7.48 4.70 -4.98
N THR A 48 7.50 5.87 -4.36
CA THR A 48 8.00 6.02 -2.97
C THR A 48 7.16 5.21 -1.99
N SER A 49 5.83 5.17 -2.17
CA SER A 49 4.96 4.37 -1.31
C SER A 49 5.25 2.87 -1.40
N LEU A 50 5.54 2.35 -2.61
CA LEU A 50 5.92 0.94 -2.81
C LEU A 50 7.19 0.59 -2.05
N VAL A 51 8.21 1.46 -2.10
CA VAL A 51 9.45 1.27 -1.34
C VAL A 51 9.19 1.30 0.16
N ALA A 52 8.36 2.23 0.64
CA ALA A 52 8.02 2.35 2.06
C ALA A 52 7.30 1.10 2.61
N ILE A 53 6.61 0.33 1.77
CA ILE A 53 5.87 -0.88 2.16
C ILE A 53 6.82 -2.06 2.39
N VAL A 54 7.94 -2.15 1.66
CA VAL A 54 8.90 -3.26 1.74
C VAL A 54 9.29 -3.65 3.17
N PRO A 55 9.79 -2.73 4.04
CA PRO A 55 10.17 -3.11 5.40
C PRO A 55 8.99 -3.62 6.22
N THR A 56 7.80 -3.02 6.07
CA THR A 56 6.59 -3.48 6.78
C THR A 56 6.15 -4.86 6.32
N ALA A 57 6.26 -5.15 5.01
CA ALA A 57 5.91 -6.44 4.44
C ALA A 57 6.91 -7.54 4.87
N ILE A 58 8.20 -7.21 4.96
CA ILE A 58 9.23 -8.14 5.46
C ILE A 58 8.96 -8.49 6.92
N VAL A 59 8.73 -7.48 7.78
CA VAL A 59 8.44 -7.72 9.20
C VAL A 59 7.15 -8.52 9.36
N GLY A 60 6.07 -8.11 8.70
CA GLY A 60 4.78 -8.82 8.77
C GLY A 60 4.88 -10.26 8.28
N GLY A 61 5.55 -10.49 7.14
CA GLY A 61 5.76 -11.81 6.58
C GLY A 61 6.64 -12.70 7.47
N PHE A 62 7.70 -12.15 8.05
CA PHE A 62 8.56 -12.89 8.97
C PHE A 62 7.84 -13.27 10.26
N THR A 63 7.02 -12.37 10.81
CA THR A 63 6.20 -12.67 12.00
C THR A 63 5.20 -13.79 11.71
N HIS A 64 4.46 -13.72 10.60
CA HIS A 64 3.52 -14.78 10.22
C HIS A 64 4.23 -16.12 9.95
N LEU A 65 5.44 -16.07 9.37
CA LEU A 65 6.24 -17.26 9.13
C LEU A 65 6.66 -17.93 10.44
N ARG A 66 7.04 -17.13 11.46
CA ARG A 66 7.38 -17.64 12.80
C ARG A 66 6.18 -18.26 13.51
N GLU A 67 4.99 -17.74 13.30
CA GLU A 67 3.75 -18.25 13.89
C GLU A 67 3.23 -19.52 13.20
N GLY A 68 3.86 -19.97 12.11
CA GLY A 68 3.42 -21.15 11.34
C GLY A 68 2.17 -20.91 10.49
N ASN A 69 1.73 -19.65 10.37
CA ASN A 69 0.51 -19.26 9.67
C ASN A 69 0.69 -19.09 8.15
N VAL A 70 1.83 -19.50 7.59
CA VAL A 70 2.19 -19.27 6.18
C VAL A 70 2.22 -20.58 5.39
N LEU A 71 1.29 -20.69 4.44
CA LEU A 71 1.37 -21.69 3.38
C LEU A 71 2.41 -21.24 2.34
N ILE A 72 3.64 -21.76 2.47
CA ILE A 72 4.80 -21.34 1.65
C ILE A 72 4.54 -21.46 0.15
N ARG A 73 3.88 -22.54 -0.28
CA ARG A 73 3.64 -22.81 -1.71
C ARG A 73 2.69 -21.77 -2.34
N PRO A 74 1.49 -21.49 -1.79
CA PRO A 74 0.68 -20.34 -2.19
C PRO A 74 1.40 -19.01 -2.08
N ALA A 75 2.15 -18.78 -0.99
CA ALA A 75 2.88 -17.52 -0.77
C ALA A 75 3.91 -17.25 -1.89
N LEU A 76 4.60 -18.28 -2.37
CA LEU A 76 5.55 -18.15 -3.49
C LEU A 76 4.85 -17.86 -4.81
N TRP A 77 3.73 -18.52 -5.12
CA TRP A 77 2.97 -18.24 -6.35
C TRP A 77 2.37 -16.84 -6.34
N MET A 78 1.77 -16.43 -5.22
CA MET A 78 1.18 -15.10 -5.06
C MET A 78 2.26 -14.02 -5.04
N GLY A 79 3.37 -14.24 -4.32
CA GLY A 79 4.50 -13.33 -4.27
C GLY A 79 5.17 -13.17 -5.63
N GLY A 80 5.48 -14.29 -6.32
CA GLY A 80 6.07 -14.28 -7.65
C GLY A 80 5.17 -13.59 -8.69
N GLY A 81 3.88 -13.94 -8.72
CA GLY A 81 2.91 -13.26 -9.59
C GLY A 81 2.77 -11.77 -9.27
N GLY A 82 2.80 -11.41 -7.99
CA GLY A 82 2.79 -10.03 -7.52
C GLY A 82 4.01 -9.23 -7.98
N VAL A 83 5.21 -9.82 -7.90
CA VAL A 83 6.45 -9.18 -8.39
C VAL A 83 6.38 -8.95 -9.90
N VAL A 84 5.98 -9.97 -10.67
CA VAL A 84 5.86 -9.85 -12.13
C VAL A 84 4.83 -8.77 -12.51
N GLY A 85 3.66 -8.80 -11.86
CA GLY A 85 2.61 -7.80 -12.07
C GLY A 85 3.05 -6.38 -11.69
N ALA A 86 3.78 -6.22 -10.58
CA ALA A 86 4.30 -4.94 -10.14
C ALA A 86 5.34 -4.37 -11.12
N VAL A 87 6.25 -5.20 -11.63
CA VAL A 87 7.25 -4.78 -12.62
C VAL A 87 6.58 -4.35 -13.92
N ILE A 88 5.67 -5.18 -14.46
CA ILE A 88 4.93 -4.84 -15.69
C ILE A 88 4.10 -3.56 -15.48
N GLY A 89 3.39 -3.46 -14.36
CA GLY A 89 2.61 -2.29 -14.02
C GLY A 89 3.45 -1.02 -13.89
N ALA A 90 4.64 -1.11 -13.28
CA ALA A 90 5.57 0.00 -13.17
C ALA A 90 6.10 0.46 -14.54
N LEU A 91 6.48 -0.48 -15.42
CA LEU A 91 6.93 -0.15 -16.78
C LEU A 91 5.83 0.58 -17.57
N VAL A 92 4.58 0.13 -17.46
CA VAL A 92 3.44 0.80 -18.09
C VAL A 92 3.19 2.17 -17.44
N ALA A 93 3.28 2.28 -16.12
CA ALA A 93 2.99 3.53 -15.40
C ALA A 93 3.95 4.68 -15.75
N VAL A 94 5.21 4.38 -16.11
CA VAL A 94 6.19 5.40 -16.52
C VAL A 94 5.82 6.06 -17.85
N GLU A 95 5.16 5.33 -18.75
CA GLU A 95 4.72 5.82 -20.06
C GLU A 95 3.37 6.56 -20.01
N VAL A 96 2.65 6.49 -18.88
CA VAL A 96 1.30 7.05 -18.73
C VAL A 96 1.35 8.51 -18.23
N PRO A 97 0.64 9.45 -18.87
CA PRO A 97 0.52 10.82 -18.40
C PRO A 97 -0.01 10.93 -16.96
N GLY A 98 0.61 11.79 -16.15
CA GLY A 98 0.26 12.02 -14.75
C GLY A 98 -1.24 12.22 -14.44
N PRO A 99 -2.01 12.98 -15.26
CA PRO A 99 -3.45 13.14 -15.04
C PRO A 99 -4.25 11.83 -15.20
N ILE A 100 -3.83 10.94 -16.10
CA ILE A 100 -4.45 9.63 -16.29
C ILE A 100 -4.12 8.74 -15.09
N LEU A 101 -2.87 8.75 -14.64
CA LEU A 101 -2.43 7.99 -13.47
C LEU A 101 -3.21 8.41 -12.20
N ALA A 102 -3.47 9.72 -12.04
CA ALA A 102 -4.28 10.24 -10.95
C ALA A 102 -5.75 9.81 -11.03
N ARG A 103 -6.35 9.78 -12.24
CA ARG A 103 -7.74 9.30 -12.44
C ARG A 103 -7.88 7.81 -12.15
N VAL A 104 -6.93 6.99 -12.64
CA VAL A 104 -6.90 5.55 -12.37
C VAL A 104 -6.75 5.28 -10.88
N TRP A 105 -5.84 6.00 -10.22
CA TRP A 105 -5.68 5.93 -8.78
C TRP A 105 -6.95 6.35 -8.03
N GLY A 106 -7.58 7.45 -8.42
CA GLY A 106 -8.83 7.91 -7.83
C GLY A 106 -9.96 6.88 -7.98
N ALA A 107 -10.11 6.27 -9.15
CA ALA A 107 -11.08 5.19 -9.36
C ALA A 107 -10.78 3.98 -8.47
N PHE A 108 -9.51 3.59 -8.34
CA PHE A 108 -9.09 2.53 -7.43
C PHE A 108 -9.43 2.84 -5.97
N LEU A 109 -9.23 4.08 -5.52
CA LEU A 109 -9.61 4.52 -4.16
C LEU A 109 -11.12 4.41 -3.94
N VAL A 110 -11.95 4.85 -4.89
CA VAL A 110 -13.42 4.76 -4.80
C VAL A 110 -13.87 3.31 -4.70
N VAL A 111 -13.32 2.42 -5.54
CA VAL A 111 -13.62 0.98 -5.49
C VAL A 111 -13.19 0.38 -4.15
N SER A 112 -12.00 0.74 -3.66
CA SER A 112 -11.49 0.24 -2.37
C SER A 112 -12.36 0.70 -1.22
N ALA A 113 -12.75 1.98 -1.18
CA ALA A 113 -13.65 2.54 -0.19
C ALA A 113 -15.03 1.86 -0.21
N TYR A 114 -15.58 1.62 -1.41
CA TYR A 114 -16.84 0.91 -1.56
C TYR A 114 -16.77 -0.53 -1.04
N ARG A 115 -15.72 -1.28 -1.40
CA ARG A 115 -15.52 -2.66 -0.93
C ARG A 115 -15.36 -2.73 0.59
N LEU A 116 -14.57 -1.82 1.17
CA LEU A 116 -14.39 -1.72 2.62
C LEU A 116 -15.71 -1.33 3.31
N GLY A 117 -16.47 -0.40 2.73
CA GLY A 117 -17.78 0.01 3.25
C GLY A 117 -18.79 -1.14 3.28
N ILE A 118 -18.83 -1.97 2.23
CA ILE A 118 -19.69 -3.16 2.22
C ILE A 118 -19.26 -4.16 3.30
N GLN A 119 -17.95 -4.37 3.47
CA GLN A 119 -17.44 -5.28 4.51
C GLN A 119 -17.74 -4.76 5.92
N ALA A 120 -17.68 -3.45 6.15
CA ALA A 120 -18.03 -2.86 7.43
C ALA A 120 -19.53 -3.05 7.78
N ILE A 121 -20.41 -3.05 6.77
CA ILE A 121 -21.86 -3.19 6.97
C ILE A 121 -22.29 -4.66 7.04
N ARG A 122 -21.49 -5.59 6.49
CA ARG A 122 -21.72 -7.04 6.62
C ARG A 122 -20.81 -7.59 7.72
N PRO A 123 -21.22 -7.59 9.00
CA PRO A 123 -20.45 -8.27 10.04
C PRO A 123 -20.28 -9.74 9.62
N SER A 124 -19.02 -10.14 9.45
CA SER A 124 -18.64 -11.51 9.15
C SER A 124 -19.18 -12.40 10.26
N SER A 125 -20.08 -13.32 9.89
CA SER A 125 -20.55 -14.37 10.79
C SER A 125 -19.33 -15.16 11.29
N PRO A 126 -19.23 -15.46 12.60
CA PRO A 126 -18.10 -16.21 13.14
C PRO A 126 -18.12 -17.63 12.58
N THR A 127 -17.25 -17.91 11.60
CA THR A 127 -16.93 -19.27 11.18
C THR A 127 -15.92 -19.85 12.15
N ARG A 128 -16.38 -20.91 12.83
CA ARG A 128 -15.66 -21.79 13.76
C ARG A 128 -14.29 -22.26 13.26
#